data_AF-A0A7L4ZWE3-F1
#
_entry.id   AF-A0A7L4ZWE3-F1
#
_cell.length_a   1.000
_cell.length_b   1.000
_cell.length_c   1.000
_cell.angle_alpha   90.00
_cell.angle_beta   90.00
_cell.angle_gamma   90.00
#
_symmetry.space_group_name_H-M   'P 1'
#
loop_
_entity.id
_entity.type
_entity.pdbx_description
1 polymer ?
#
loop_
_entity_poly.entity_id
_entity_poly.type
_entity_poly.pdbx_seq_one_letter_code
_entity_poly.pdbx_strand_id
1 'polypeptide(L)'
;MMDNDYAFKVFLSCLLASPMLWLISLYLLRRWSHFPAFFAANTALLIVYLYVLFHPTLISFGHDEYGLGRLFGLFCTVTAHVVLGFLFAVAFRWKRRAAMSA
;
A
#
# COMPACT_ATOMS: atom_id res chain seq x y z
N MET A 1 16.41 -7.19 -20.12
CA MET A 1 15.20 -8.05 -20.15
C MET A 1 15.15 -8.76 -18.81
N MET A 2 14.35 -8.30 -17.85
CA MET A 2 14.18 -9.05 -16.59
C MET A 2 13.37 -10.30 -16.93
N ASP A 3 13.85 -11.50 -16.57
CA ASP A 3 13.03 -12.70 -16.75
C ASP A 3 11.75 -12.56 -15.91
N ASN A 4 10.62 -12.95 -16.49
CA ASN A 4 9.31 -12.89 -15.84
C ASN A 4 9.29 -13.60 -14.47
N ASP A 5 10.16 -14.59 -14.28
CA ASP A 5 10.33 -15.30 -13.01
C ASP A 5 10.84 -14.38 -11.88
N TYR A 6 11.80 -13.49 -12.16
CA TYR A 6 12.29 -12.53 -11.16
C TYR A 6 11.24 -11.50 -10.80
N ALA A 7 10.52 -10.97 -11.80
CA ALA A 7 9.45 -10.00 -11.56
C ALA A 7 8.34 -10.60 -10.67
N PHE A 8 7.95 -11.85 -10.95
CA PHE A 8 6.98 -12.57 -10.13
C PHE A 8 7.48 -12.81 -8.69
N LYS A 9 8.73 -13.22 -8.50
CA LYS A 9 9.33 -13.41 -7.17
C LYS A 9 9.41 -12.13 -6.37
N VAL A 10 9.77 -11.01 -7.00
CA VAL A 10 9.79 -9.69 -6.37
C VAL A 10 8.37 -9.27 -5.97
N PHE A 11 7.40 -9.40 -6.87
CA PHE A 11 6.00 -9.10 -6.59
C PHE A 11 5.48 -9.92 -5.41
N LEU A 12 5.70 -11.23 -5.40
CA LEU A 12 5.28 -12.12 -4.33
C LEU A 12 5.94 -11.75 -3.00
N SER A 13 7.23 -11.42 -3.02
CA SER A 13 7.96 -10.99 -1.82
C SER A 13 7.40 -9.68 -1.26
N CYS A 14 7.11 -8.69 -2.10
CA CYS A 14 6.47 -7.43 -1.70
C CYS A 14 5.06 -7.66 -1.14
N LEU A 15 4.27 -8.53 -1.76
CA LEU A 15 2.94 -8.87 -1.30
C LEU A 15 2.99 -9.52 0.09
N LEU A 16 3.86 -10.52 0.29
CA LEU A 16 4.02 -11.20 1.58
C LEU A 16 4.61 -10.28 2.66
N ALA A 17 5.46 -9.32 2.30
CA ALA A 17 6.01 -8.34 3.22
C ALA A 17 4.99 -7.26 3.62
N SER A 18 3.95 -7.03 2.82
CA SER A 18 2.95 -5.97 3.05
C SER A 18 2.33 -5.98 4.47
N PRO A 19 1.82 -7.09 5.02
CA PRO A 19 1.28 -7.07 6.39
C PRO A 19 2.31 -6.64 7.44
N MET A 20 3.57 -7.06 7.29
CA MET A 20 4.66 -6.66 8.20
C MET A 20 4.98 -5.17 8.06
N LEU A 21 5.10 -4.66 6.82
CA LEU A 21 5.33 -3.24 6.55
C LEU A 21 4.22 -2.35 7.11
N TRP A 22 2.98 -2.79 6.97
CA TRP A 22 1.83 -2.07 7.52
C TRP A 22 1.90 -1.98 9.04
N LEU A 23 2.14 -3.10 9.75
CA LEU A 23 2.30 -3.10 11.21
C LEU A 23 3.44 -2.20 11.68
N ILE A 24 4.59 -2.24 10.99
CA ILE A 24 5.73 -1.36 11.30
C ILE A 24 5.35 0.12 11.11
N SER A 25 4.58 0.44 10.06
CA SER A 25 4.09 1.80 9.80
C SER A 25 3.22 2.32 10.95
N LEU A 26 2.28 1.50 11.42
CA LEU A 26 1.42 1.83 12.56
C LEU A 26 2.26 2.04 13.83
N TYR A 27 3.23 1.15 14.08
CA TYR A 27 4.12 1.26 15.23
C TYR A 27 4.95 2.56 15.20
N LEU A 28 5.48 2.95 14.04
CA LEU A 28 6.26 4.18 13.87
C LEU A 28 5.42 5.44 14.11
N LEU A 29 4.17 5.42 13.70
CA LEU A 29 3.26 6.56 13.78
C LEU A 29 2.45 6.63 15.09
N ARG A 30 2.46 5.59 15.93
CA ARG A 30 1.59 5.48 17.13
C ARG A 30 1.66 6.66 18.11
N ARG A 31 2.79 7.38 18.18
CA ARG A 31 3.00 8.54 19.08
C ARG A 31 2.74 9.88 18.37
N TRP A 32 2.12 9.88 17.21
CA TRP A 32 1.76 11.10 16.50
C TRP A 32 0.34 11.51 16.87
N SER A 33 0.18 12.75 17.33
CA SER A 33 -1.14 13.30 17.71
C SER A 33 -2.17 13.26 16.58
N HIS A 34 -1.72 13.36 15.33
CA HIS A 34 -2.58 13.32 14.14
C HIS A 34 -2.71 11.90 13.55
N PHE A 35 -2.19 10.88 14.23
CA PHE A 35 -2.28 9.49 13.77
C PHE A 35 -3.73 9.04 13.49
N PRO A 36 -4.74 9.32 14.34
CA PRO A 36 -6.11 8.91 14.07
C PRO A 36 -6.67 9.53 12.78
N ALA A 37 -6.42 10.83 12.56
CA ALA A 37 -6.85 11.51 11.35
C ALA A 37 -6.14 10.97 10.09
N PHE A 38 -4.83 10.73 10.19
CA PHE A 38 -4.06 10.09 9.12
C PHE A 38 -4.57 8.68 8.82
N PHE A 39 -4.83 7.87 9.84
CA PHE A 39 -5.33 6.51 9.70
C PHE A 39 -6.72 6.49 9.04
N ALA A 40 -7.62 7.37 9.46
CA ALA A 40 -8.93 7.54 8.84
C ALA A 40 -8.82 7.94 7.36
N ALA A 41 -7.96 8.92 7.04
CA ALA A 41 -7.74 9.35 5.67
C ALA A 41 -7.14 8.24 4.78
N ASN A 42 -6.17 7.48 5.28
CA ASN A 42 -5.59 6.35 4.53
C ASN A 42 -6.59 5.23 4.33
N THR A 43 -7.41 4.94 5.34
CA THR A 43 -8.49 3.94 5.23
C THR A 43 -9.52 4.37 4.19
N ALA A 44 -9.93 5.65 4.22
CA ALA A 44 -10.85 6.20 3.22
C ALA A 44 -10.25 6.12 1.80
N LEU A 45 -8.97 6.45 1.65
CA LEU A 45 -8.27 6.36 0.37
C LEU A 45 -8.22 4.91 -0.15
N LEU A 46 -7.94 3.94 0.72
CA LEU A 46 -7.98 2.52 0.37
C LEU A 46 -9.38 2.09 -0.06
N ILE A 47 -10.43 2.53 0.66
CA ILE A 47 -11.83 2.26 0.26
C ILE A 47 -12.12 2.83 -1.13
N VAL A 48 -11.68 4.05 -1.43
CA VAL A 48 -11.84 4.64 -2.77
C VAL A 48 -11.12 3.81 -3.83
N TYR A 49 -9.89 3.36 -3.58
CA TYR A 49 -9.17 2.50 -4.52
C TYR A 49 -9.91 1.19 -4.78
N LEU A 50 -10.40 0.54 -3.72
CA LEU A 50 -11.17 -0.69 -3.84
C LEU A 50 -12.47 -0.44 -4.61
N TYR A 51 -13.18 0.65 -4.32
CA TYR A 51 -14.40 1.02 -5.03
C TYR A 51 -14.13 1.17 -6.54
N VAL A 52 -13.10 1.94 -6.91
CA VAL A 52 -12.71 2.13 -8.32
C VAL A 52 -12.35 0.80 -8.99
N LEU A 53 -11.58 -0.05 -8.30
CA LEU A 53 -11.14 -1.35 -8.80
C LEU A 53 -12.30 -2.31 -9.07
N PHE A 54 -13.30 -2.32 -8.19
CA PHE A 54 -14.46 -3.21 -8.32
C PHE A 54 -15.59 -2.63 -9.19
N HIS A 55 -15.50 -1.36 -9.58
CA HIS A 55 -16.52 -0.74 -10.44
C HIS A 55 -16.21 -0.99 -11.93
N PRO A 56 -16.99 -1.82 -12.63
CA PRO A 56 -16.68 -2.26 -14.00
C PRO A 56 -16.71 -1.13 -15.04
N THR A 57 -17.38 -0.02 -14.73
CA THR A 57 -17.42 1.17 -15.60
C THR A 57 -16.21 2.10 -15.43
N LEU A 58 -15.46 1.97 -14.33
CA LEU A 58 -14.31 2.83 -14.03
C LEU A 58 -12.99 2.17 -14.46
N ILE A 59 -12.89 0.84 -14.29
CA ILE A 59 -11.76 0.05 -14.79
C ILE A 59 -12.30 -1.18 -15.51
N SER A 60 -11.97 -1.28 -16.80
CA SER A 60 -12.22 -2.49 -17.58
C SER A 60 -10.97 -3.37 -17.61
N PHE A 61 -11.10 -4.58 -17.06
CA PHE A 61 -10.08 -5.62 -17.16
C PHE A 61 -10.21 -6.47 -18.44
N GLY A 62 -11.08 -6.05 -19.39
CA GLY A 62 -11.36 -6.81 -20.61
C GLY A 62 -12.10 -8.13 -20.31
N HIS A 63 -11.73 -9.19 -21.03
CA HIS A 63 -12.23 -10.55 -20.81
C HIS A 63 -11.60 -11.17 -19.56
N ASP A 64 -12.04 -10.71 -18.39
CA ASP A 64 -11.62 -11.25 -17.10
C ASP A 64 -12.61 -12.30 -16.59
N GLU A 65 -12.75 -13.40 -17.34
CA GLU A 65 -13.73 -14.47 -17.07
C GLU A 65 -13.53 -15.11 -15.70
N TYR A 66 -12.27 -15.22 -15.27
CA TYR A 66 -11.88 -15.84 -14.00
C TYR A 66 -11.62 -14.83 -12.87
N GLY A 67 -11.72 -13.53 -13.14
CA GLY A 67 -11.42 -12.48 -12.15
C GLY A 67 -9.93 -12.33 -11.79
N LEU A 68 -9.03 -12.97 -12.54
CA LEU A 68 -7.59 -12.95 -12.29
C LEU A 68 -7.00 -11.55 -12.48
N GLY A 69 -7.51 -10.79 -13.46
CA GLY A 69 -7.09 -9.41 -13.70
C GLY A 69 -7.43 -8.52 -12.50
N ARG A 70 -8.67 -8.61 -12.01
CA ARG A 70 -9.11 -7.90 -10.79
C ARG A 70 -8.33 -8.33 -9.55
N LEU A 71 -8.07 -9.62 -9.38
CA LEU A 71 -7.32 -10.15 -8.25
C LEU A 71 -5.88 -9.64 -8.24
N PHE A 72 -5.22 -9.65 -9.40
CA PHE A 72 -3.88 -9.07 -9.54
C PHE A 72 -3.89 -7.57 -9.25
N GLY A 73 -4.87 -6.83 -9.81
CA GLY A 73 -5.07 -5.41 -9.54
C GLY A 73 -5.28 -5.10 -8.05
N LEU A 74 -6.02 -5.95 -7.33
CA LEU A 74 -6.22 -5.84 -5.89
C LEU A 74 -4.91 -5.97 -5.13
N PHE A 75 -4.13 -7.01 -5.42
CA PHE A 75 -2.84 -7.22 -4.77
C PHE A 75 -1.84 -6.10 -5.08
N CYS A 76 -1.78 -5.62 -6.32
CA CYS A 76 -0.97 -4.46 -6.68
C CYS A 76 -1.39 -3.21 -5.92
N THR A 77 -2.70 -2.93 -5.84
CA THR A 77 -3.24 -1.76 -5.16
C THR A 77 -2.93 -1.77 -3.67
N VAL A 78 -3.18 -2.90 -3.00
CA VAL A 78 -2.91 -3.05 -1.56
C VAL A 78 -1.41 -2.95 -1.28
N THR A 79 -0.58 -3.64 -2.08
CA THR A 79 0.88 -3.60 -1.91
C THR A 79 1.42 -2.18 -2.09
N ALA A 80 0.99 -1.47 -3.14
CA ALA A 80 1.40 -0.09 -3.39
C ALA A 80 0.96 0.85 -2.25
N HIS A 81 -0.30 0.72 -1.79
CA HIS A 81 -0.82 1.53 -0.69
C HIS A 81 0.00 1.33 0.60
N VAL A 82 0.31 0.08 0.95
CA VAL A 82 1.11 -0.26 2.13
C VAL A 82 2.54 0.28 2.00
N VAL A 83 3.19 0.10 0.85
CA VAL A 83 4.56 0.59 0.62
C VAL A 83 4.61 2.12 0.75
N LEU A 84 3.65 2.84 0.16
CA LEU A 84 3.57 4.30 0.28
C LEU A 84 3.34 4.74 1.74
N GLY A 85 2.44 4.07 2.46
CA GLY A 85 2.21 4.32 3.89
C GLY A 85 3.46 4.11 4.74
N PHE A 86 4.23 3.06 4.43
CA PHE A 86 5.51 2.77 5.09
C PHE A 86 6.59 3.81 4.80
N LEU A 87 6.77 4.18 3.53
CA LEU A 87 7.71 5.24 3.14
C LEU A 87 7.39 6.56 3.84
N PHE A 88 6.10 6.91 3.92
CA PHE A 88 5.64 8.08 4.68
C PHE A 88 6.00 7.96 6.16
N ALA A 89 5.73 6.82 6.80
CA ALA A 89 6.01 6.59 8.22
C ALA A 89 7.51 6.72 8.54
N VAL A 90 8.36 6.16 7.68
CA VAL A 90 9.83 6.27 7.78
C VAL A 90 10.29 7.72 7.61
N ALA A 91 9.87 8.38 6.54
CA ALA A 91 10.23 9.78 6.26
C ALA A 91 9.79 10.71 7.41
N PHE A 92 8.59 10.51 7.94
CA PHE A 92 8.08 11.25 9.09
C PHE A 92 8.93 11.03 10.35
N ARG A 93 9.35 9.78 10.61
CA ARG A 93 10.19 9.45 11.75
C ARG A 93 11.59 10.07 11.61
N TRP A 94 12.18 10.04 10.43
CA TRP A 94 13.47 10.67 10.15
C TRP A 94 13.40 12.19 10.36
N LYS A 95 12.39 12.86 9.80
CA LYS A 95 12.18 14.30 10.00
C LYS A 95 12.05 14.67 11.48
N ARG A 96 11.30 13.88 12.26
CA ARG A 96 11.18 14.11 13.72
C ARG A 96 12.48 13.89 14.48
N ARG A 97 13.32 12.94 14.08
CA ARG A 97 14.63 12.73 14.72
C ARG A 97 15.59 13.88 14.44
N ALA A 98 15.67 14.33 13.18
CA ALA A 98 16.51 15.46 12.79
C ALA A 98 16.16 16.76 13.54
N ALA A 99 14.86 17.00 13.79
CA ALA A 99 14.39 18.17 14.52
C ALA A 99 14.66 18.14 16.05
N MET A 100 15.03 16.99 16.63
CA MET A 100 15.40 16.88 18.05
C MET A 100 16.91 16.92 18.27
N SER A 101 17.71 16.81 17.20
CA SER A 101 19.17 16.86 17.23
C SER A 101 19.75 18.22 16.81
N ALA A 102 18.89 19.18 16.49
CA ALA A 102 19.22 20.57 16.16
C ALA A 102 18.74 21.47 17.30
#